data_AF-A0AA84ZVR6-F1
#
_entry.id   AF-A0AA84ZVR6-F1
#
_cell.length_a   1.000
_cell.length_b   1.000
_cell.length_c   1.000
_cell.angle_alpha   90.00
_cell.angle_beta   90.00
_cell.angle_gamma   90.00
#
_symmetry.space_group_name_H-M   'P 1'
#
loop_
_entity.id
_entity.type
_entity.pdbx_description
1 polymer ?
#
loop_
_entity_poly.entity_id
_entity_poly.type
_entity_poly.pdbx_seq_one_letter_code
_entity_poly.pdbx_strand_id
1 'polypeptide(L)'
;MSSYKPGNCKREEFRKYLEKSGVIDALTKVLVGLYEEPEKPDNALEFMKKHLQAESPDPSDVEAMKVEISELKQKVEMLESENAELKQSINQQLTPGIAISDGNI
;
A
#
# COMPACT_ATOMS: atom_id res chain seq x y z
N MET A 1 -45.73 4.12 -2.86
CA MET A 1 -44.75 3.01 -2.70
C MET A 1 -43.91 2.96 -3.97
N SER A 2 -42.61 3.24 -3.84
CA SER A 2 -41.71 3.45 -4.97
C SER A 2 -41.44 2.15 -5.71
N SER A 3 -41.63 2.17 -7.03
CA SER A 3 -41.62 1.00 -7.91
C SER A 3 -40.21 0.39 -7.98
N TYR A 4 -40.01 -0.77 -7.35
CA TYR A 4 -38.82 -1.62 -7.57
C TYR A 4 -38.87 -2.16 -9.01
N LYS A 5 -38.08 -1.56 -9.91
CA LYS A 5 -37.81 -2.13 -11.23
C LYS A 5 -36.58 -3.04 -11.12
N PRO A 6 -36.68 -4.35 -11.40
CA PRO A 6 -35.54 -5.29 -11.32
C PRO A 6 -34.30 -4.87 -12.11
N GLY A 7 -34.46 -4.07 -13.17
CA GLY A 7 -33.36 -3.50 -13.94
C GLY A 7 -32.56 -2.40 -13.23
N ASN A 8 -33.14 -1.72 -12.25
CA ASN A 8 -32.41 -0.73 -11.44
C ASN A 8 -31.44 -1.40 -10.47
N CYS A 9 -31.80 -2.57 -9.92
CA CYS A 9 -30.97 -3.32 -8.98
C CYS A 9 -29.65 -3.75 -9.63
N LYS A 10 -29.72 -4.39 -10.82
CA LYS A 10 -28.52 -4.80 -11.57
C LYS A 10 -27.63 -3.62 -11.97
N ARG A 11 -28.24 -2.50 -12.37
CA ARG A 11 -27.49 -1.29 -12.74
C ARG A 11 -26.77 -0.69 -11.53
N GLU A 12 -27.43 -0.69 -10.37
CA GLU A 12 -26.87 -0.16 -9.13
C GLU A 12 -25.75 -1.05 -8.59
N GLU A 13 -25.90 -2.38 -8.66
CA GLU A 13 -24.82 -3.34 -8.34
C GLU A 13 -23.60 -3.13 -9.23
N PHE A 14 -23.80 -2.95 -10.54
CA PHE A 14 -22.70 -2.67 -11.46
C PHE A 14 -22.02 -1.34 -11.17
N ARG A 15 -22.79 -0.29 -10.85
CA ARG A 15 -22.24 1.00 -10.44
C ARG A 15 -21.39 0.86 -9.17
N LYS A 16 -21.91 0.20 -8.13
CA LYS A 16 -21.18 -0.05 -6.87
C LYS A 16 -19.91 -0.86 -7.11
N TYR A 17 -19.95 -1.82 -8.03
CA TYR A 17 -18.76 -2.57 -8.44
C TYR A 17 -17.69 -1.64 -9.03
N LEU A 18 -18.05 -0.78 -9.99
CA LEU A 18 -17.11 0.17 -10.61
C LEU A 18 -16.55 1.19 -9.61
N GLU A 19 -17.37 1.63 -8.66
CA GLU A 19 -16.94 2.52 -7.57
C GLU A 19 -15.95 1.78 -6.64
N LYS A 20 -16.28 0.54 -6.22
CA LYS A 20 -15.42 -0.27 -5.32
C LYS A 20 -14.11 -0.70 -5.98
N SER A 21 -14.12 -0.97 -7.29
CA SER A 21 -12.91 -1.35 -8.04
C SER A 21 -12.04 -0.16 -8.45
N GLY A 22 -12.48 1.07 -8.19
CA GLY A 22 -11.72 2.29 -8.51
C GLY A 22 -11.80 2.73 -9.98
N VAL A 23 -12.60 2.06 -10.81
CA VAL A 23 -12.76 2.41 -12.24
C VAL A 23 -13.32 3.83 -12.41
N ILE A 24 -14.26 4.23 -11.55
CA ILE A 24 -14.84 5.58 -11.60
C ILE A 24 -13.79 6.64 -11.25
N ASP A 25 -12.92 6.38 -10.27
CA ASP A 25 -11.87 7.30 -9.85
C ASP A 25 -10.83 7.50 -10.96
N ALA A 26 -10.35 6.41 -11.57
CA ALA A 26 -9.42 6.46 -12.70
C ALA A 26 -10.01 7.21 -13.90
N LEU A 27 -11.24 6.88 -14.33
CA LEU A 27 -11.91 7.61 -15.41
C LEU A 27 -12.07 9.10 -15.10
N THR A 28 -12.37 9.44 -13.83
CA THR A 28 -12.49 10.83 -13.40
C THR A 28 -11.16 11.57 -13.51
N LYS A 29 -10.05 10.96 -13.06
CA LYS A 29 -8.71 11.55 -13.15
C LYS A 29 -8.27 11.81 -14.59
N VAL A 30 -8.46 10.85 -15.49
CA VAL A 30 -8.15 11.04 -16.91
C VAL A 30 -8.97 12.18 -17.52
N LEU A 31 -10.26 12.28 -17.18
CA LEU A 31 -11.12 13.36 -17.69
C LEU A 31 -10.75 14.73 -17.11
N VAL A 32 -10.36 14.79 -15.83
CA VAL A 32 -9.84 16.02 -15.21
C VAL A 32 -8.53 16.42 -15.88
N GLY A 33 -7.60 15.49 -16.09
CA GLY A 33 -6.35 15.78 -16.80
C GLY A 33 -6.60 16.33 -18.21
N LEU A 34 -7.50 15.69 -18.96
CA LEU A 34 -7.92 16.19 -20.27
C LEU A 34 -8.56 17.59 -20.20
N TYR A 35 -9.32 17.88 -19.13
CA TYR A 35 -9.92 19.19 -18.90
C TYR A 35 -8.88 20.27 -18.51
N GLU A 36 -7.83 19.88 -17.80
CA GLU A 36 -6.77 20.79 -17.36
C GLU A 36 -5.70 21.05 -18.43
N GLU A 37 -5.62 20.22 -19.49
CA GLU A 37 -4.69 20.44 -20.60
C GLU A 37 -4.84 21.85 -21.21
N PRO A 38 -3.76 22.67 -21.21
CA PRO A 38 -3.80 24.06 -21.67
C PRO A 38 -4.05 24.15 -23.18
N GLU A 39 -3.57 23.16 -23.93
CA GLU A 39 -3.86 22.96 -25.34
C GLU A 39 -4.60 21.63 -25.49
N LYS A 40 -5.86 21.66 -25.93
CA LYS A 40 -6.65 20.43 -26.06
C LYS A 40 -6.04 19.56 -27.16
N PRO A 41 -5.77 18.27 -26.89
CA PRO A 41 -5.23 17.39 -27.91
C PRO A 41 -6.21 17.28 -29.07
N ASP A 42 -5.71 17.32 -30.30
CA ASP A 42 -6.52 17.12 -31.52
C ASP A 42 -7.31 15.79 -31.49
N ASN A 43 -6.76 14.79 -30.77
CA ASN A 43 -7.41 13.51 -30.55
C ASN A 43 -7.53 13.18 -29.07
N ALA A 44 -8.62 13.64 -28.45
CA ALA A 44 -8.96 13.34 -27.06
C ALA A 44 -9.08 11.84 -26.75
N LEU A 45 -9.51 11.01 -27.71
CA LEU A 45 -9.62 9.57 -27.50
C LEU A 45 -8.25 8.90 -27.36
N GLU A 46 -7.27 9.30 -28.15
CA GLU A 46 -5.89 8.82 -28.02
C GLU A 46 -5.26 9.26 -26.69
N PHE A 47 -5.50 10.51 -26.27
CA PHE A 47 -5.09 10.99 -24.95
C PHE A 47 -5.63 10.10 -23.83
N MET A 48 -6.94 9.82 -23.85
CA MET A 48 -7.58 8.97 -22.84
C MET A 48 -7.00 7.56 -22.82
N LYS A 49 -6.80 6.92 -23.98
CA LYS A 49 -6.22 5.56 -24.06
C LYS A 49 -4.85 5.50 -23.41
N LYS A 50 -3.98 6.46 -23.72
CA LYS A 50 -2.61 6.52 -23.18
C LYS A 50 -2.62 6.70 -21.66
N HIS A 51 -3.47 7.59 -21.15
CA HIS A 51 -3.52 7.88 -19.71
C HIS A 51 -4.17 6.74 -18.90
N LEU A 52 -5.18 6.06 -19.45
CA LEU A 52 -5.77 4.87 -18.80
C LEU A 52 -4.78 3.69 -18.71
N GLN A 53 -3.89 3.54 -19.70
CA GLN A 53 -2.80 2.55 -19.63
C GLN A 53 -1.75 2.92 -18.58
N ALA A 54 -1.46 4.20 -18.41
CA ALA A 54 -0.47 4.67 -17.45
C ALA A 54 -0.97 4.66 -15.99
N GLU A 55 -2.28 4.86 -15.77
CA GLU A 55 -2.87 4.86 -14.42
C GLU A 55 -3.15 3.47 -13.85
N SER A 56 -3.08 2.42 -14.66
CA SER A 56 -3.22 1.05 -14.18
C SER A 56 -1.84 0.54 -13.73
N PRO A 57 -1.59 0.33 -12.42
CA PRO A 57 -0.37 -0.34 -11.98
C PRO A 57 -0.33 -1.70 -12.65
N ASP A 58 0.79 -2.06 -13.26
CA ASP A 58 0.94 -3.41 -13.82
C ASP A 58 0.70 -4.41 -12.68
N PRO A 59 -0.20 -5.39 -12.83
CA PRO A 59 -0.42 -6.41 -11.80
C PRO A 59 0.88 -7.09 -11.35
N SER A 60 1.86 -7.20 -12.25
CA SER A 60 3.19 -7.72 -11.92
C SER A 60 4.00 -6.77 -11.02
N ASP A 61 3.91 -5.45 -11.22
CA ASP A 61 4.54 -4.45 -10.34
C ASP A 61 3.91 -4.47 -8.94
N VAL A 62 2.59 -4.65 -8.87
CA VAL A 62 1.87 -4.76 -7.59
C VAL A 62 2.30 -6.02 -6.82
N GLU A 63 2.43 -7.15 -7.49
CA GLU A 63 2.93 -8.38 -6.86
C GLU A 63 4.39 -8.26 -6.46
N ALA A 64 5.25 -7.67 -7.31
CA ALA A 64 6.65 -7.42 -6.97
C ALA A 64 6.79 -6.53 -5.72
N MET A 65 6.01 -5.44 -5.63
CA MET A 65 5.98 -4.58 -4.45
C MET A 65 5.51 -5.32 -3.19
N LYS A 66 4.53 -6.22 -3.29
CA LYS A 66 4.09 -7.03 -2.13
C LYS A 66 5.18 -7.98 -1.64
N VAL A 67 5.92 -8.62 -2.56
CA VAL A 67 7.05 -9.48 -2.22
C VAL A 67 8.13 -8.67 -1.50
N GLU A 68 8.51 -7.52 -2.05
CA GLU A 68 9.52 -6.64 -1.44
C GLU A 68 9.10 -6.18 -0.03
N ILE A 69 7.84 -5.81 0.16
CA ILE A 69 7.30 -5.45 1.48
C ILE A 69 7.41 -6.62 2.46
N SER A 70 7.14 -7.84 2.01
CA SER A 70 7.24 -9.04 2.86
C SER A 70 8.69 -9.31 3.26
N GLU A 71 9.62 -9.23 2.31
CA GLU A 71 11.06 -9.45 2.55
C GLU A 71 11.64 -8.37 3.48
N LEU A 72 11.28 -7.11 3.26
CA LEU A 72 11.72 -6.01 4.12
C LEU A 72 11.19 -6.16 5.56
N LYS A 73 9.93 -6.55 5.73
CA LYS A 73 9.37 -6.82 7.07
C LYS A 73 10.11 -7.94 7.78
N GLN A 74 10.41 -9.04 7.08
CA GLN A 74 11.16 -10.15 7.65
C GLN A 74 12.58 -9.72 8.04
N LYS A 75 13.23 -8.88 7.22
CA LYS A 75 14.55 -8.35 7.51
C LYS A 75 14.55 -7.41 8.73
N VAL A 76 13.52 -6.57 8.86
CA VAL A 76 13.35 -5.70 10.03
C VAL A 76 13.21 -6.54 11.29
N GLU A 77 12.35 -7.55 11.29
CA GLU A 77 12.14 -8.43 12.46
C GLU A 77 13.43 -9.15 12.87
N MET A 78 14.20 -9.67 11.90
CA MET A 78 15.48 -10.31 12.15
C MET A 78 16.50 -9.33 12.78
N LEU A 79 16.62 -8.12 12.23
CA LEU A 79 17.53 -7.11 12.74
C LEU A 79 17.10 -6.60 14.12
N GLU A 80 15.80 -6.50 14.39
CA GLU A 80 15.28 -6.14 15.72
C GLU A 80 15.61 -7.22 16.76
N SER A 81 15.49 -8.51 16.41
CA SER A 81 15.89 -9.62 17.27
C SER A 81 17.39 -9.60 17.56
N GLU A 82 18.23 -9.47 16.54
CA GLU A 82 19.69 -9.41 16.68
C GLU A 82 20.09 -8.21 17.56
N ASN A 83 19.47 -7.05 17.35
CA ASN A 83 19.74 -5.86 18.14
C ASN A 83 19.33 -6.05 19.61
N ALA A 84 18.22 -6.74 19.88
CA ALA A 84 17.81 -7.08 21.24
C ALA A 84 18.81 -8.04 21.92
N GLU A 85 19.26 -9.08 21.21
CA GLU A 85 20.26 -10.03 21.71
C GLU A 85 21.62 -9.38 21.99
N LEU A 86 22.09 -8.51 21.09
CA LEU A 86 23.33 -7.77 21.26
C LEU A 86 23.25 -6.81 22.46
N LYS A 87 22.14 -6.08 22.59
CA LYS A 87 21.90 -5.20 23.77
C LYS A 87 21.87 -5.99 25.07
N GLN A 88 21.21 -7.14 25.09
CA GLN A 88 21.19 -8.03 26.26
C GLN A 88 22.60 -8.50 26.62
N SER A 89 23.36 -8.95 25.61
CA SER A 89 24.75 -9.42 25.78
C SER A 89 25.67 -8.33 26.32
N ILE A 90 25.55 -7.10 25.81
CA ILE A 90 26.28 -5.93 26.31
C ILE A 90 25.92 -5.65 27.77
N ASN A 91 24.63 -5.70 28.11
CA ASN A 91 24.16 -5.42 29.47
C ASN A 91 24.64 -6.48 30.48
N GLN A 92 24.73 -7.75 30.06
CA GLN A 92 25.29 -8.84 30.86
C GLN A 92 26.81 -8.70 31.09
N GLN A 93 27.55 -8.16 30.10
CA GLN A 93 28.99 -7.90 30.26
C GLN A 93 29.28 -6.63 31.09
N LEU A 94 28.33 -5.69 31.17
CA LEU A 94 28.43 -4.46 31.97
C LEU A 94 27.95 -4.61 33.42
N THR A 95 27.48 -5.80 33.83
CA THR A 95 27.32 -6.14 35.26
C THR A 95 28.57 -6.84 35.78
N PRO A 96 29.60 -6.12 36.27
CA PRO A 96 30.64 -6.75 37.06
C PRO A 96 30.00 -7.26 38.35
N GLY A 97 30.27 -8.51 38.69
CA GLY A 97 29.75 -9.14 39.88
C GLY A 97 30.01 -8.28 41.12
N ILE A 98 28.94 -7.80 41.75
CA ILE A 98 28.97 -7.47 43.18
C ILE A 98 28.89 -8.82 43.91
N ALA A 99 29.96 -9.60 43.82
CA ALA A 99 30.31 -10.57 44.83
C ALA A 99 31.23 -9.81 45.80
N ILE A 100 30.63 -9.02 46.69
CA ILE A 100 31.29 -8.73 47.95
C ILE A 100 30.76 -9.77 48.93
N SER A 101 31.43 -10.92 48.90
CA SER A 101 31.60 -11.74 50.09
C SER A 101 32.34 -10.91 51.14
N ASP A 102 32.15 -11.32 52.39
CA ASP A 102 32.94 -10.95 53.56
C ASP A 102 32.50 -9.71 54.34
N GLY A 103 31.74 -10.01 55.40
CA GLY A 103 31.44 -9.11 56.50
C GLY A 103 31.01 -9.88 57.75
N ASN A 104 31.71 -10.98 58.08
CA ASN A 104 31.74 -11.50 59.44
C ASN A 104 32.71 -10.63 60.24
N ILE A 105 32.18 -9.79 61.14
CA ILE A 105 32.67 -9.40 62.49
C ILE A 105 31.61 -8.47 63.09
#